data_AF-A0A818ACY5-F1
#
_entry.id   AF-A0A818ACY5-F1
#
_cell.length_a   1.000
_cell.length_b   1.000
_cell.length_c   1.000
_cell.angle_alpha   90.00
_cell.angle_beta   90.00
_cell.angle_gamma   90.00
#
_symmetry.space_group_name_H-M   'P 1'
#
loop_
_entity.id
_entity.type
_entity.pdbx_description
1 polymer ?
#
loop_
_entity_poly.entity_id
_entity_poly.type
_entity_poly.pdbx_seq_one_letter_code
_entity_poly.pdbx_strand_id
1 'polypeptide(L)'
;MKYSLGTASCIQPVDSNNSVIFNNDRDILAVAPAEKNKLSSLLIEKNIETLAFSHLFPDGKGSCDEERITKLNGKEYCKARLFSADLCFASDASYIFYLQYLGNLKQAFSGSNIALRKMLPLTASQSNDENQLKFLFKNDIIYRYLQSVHGSPQFWYERLKDLFSMNRQLDIPTLFITLSCANMRWKEFLDVMARVNEQEVKENYSFQEKIILFARILS
;
A
#
# COMPACT_ATOMS: atom_id res chain seq x y z
N MET A 1 -0.87 3.79 37.22
CA MET A 1 -0.84 4.89 36.23
C MET A 1 -1.16 4.32 34.87
N LYS A 2 -2.37 4.55 34.36
CA LYS A 2 -2.79 4.15 33.02
C LYS A 2 -2.91 5.43 32.20
N TYR A 3 -2.12 5.53 31.13
CA TYR A 3 -2.18 6.66 30.20
C TYR A 3 -3.53 6.64 29.47
N SER A 4 -4.29 7.72 29.57
CA SER A 4 -5.45 7.97 28.71
C SER A 4 -4.94 8.40 27.33
N LEU A 5 -5.00 7.50 26.35
CA LEU A 5 -4.89 7.88 24.95
C LEU A 5 -6.12 8.75 24.61
N GLY A 6 -5.90 10.01 24.28
CA GLY A 6 -6.93 10.93 23.81
C GLY A 6 -7.63 10.37 22.57
N THR A 7 -8.84 9.85 22.74
CA THR A 7 -9.70 9.27 21.71
C THR A 7 -10.81 10.25 21.33
N ALA A 8 -10.44 11.49 21.05
CA ALA A 8 -11.39 12.51 20.63
C ALA A 8 -10.78 13.42 19.57
N SER A 9 -10.54 12.89 18.36
CA SER A 9 -10.24 13.75 17.20
C SER A 9 -11.51 14.28 16.52
N CYS A 10 -12.70 13.86 16.94
CA CYS A 10 -13.96 14.16 16.23
C CYS A 10 -15.11 14.64 17.14
N ILE A 11 -14.87 14.98 18.40
CA ILE A 11 -15.93 15.57 19.23
C ILE A 11 -15.99 17.07 18.91
N GLN A 12 -17.06 17.49 18.23
CA GLN A 12 -17.38 18.91 18.13
C GLN A 12 -17.69 19.46 19.54
N PRO A 13 -17.26 20.68 19.88
CA PRO A 13 -17.61 21.28 21.15
C PRO A 13 -19.13 21.35 21.28
N VAL A 14 -19.65 21.01 22.47
CA VAL A 14 -21.09 21.04 22.74
C VAL A 14 -21.53 22.50 22.74
N ASP A 15 -22.42 22.87 21.81
CA ASP A 15 -23.05 24.19 21.81
C ASP A 15 -23.79 24.41 23.14
N SER A 16 -23.48 25.51 23.84
CA SER A 16 -24.04 25.85 25.16
C SER A 16 -25.57 25.87 25.16
N ASN A 17 -26.20 26.16 24.01
CA ASN A 17 -27.65 26.22 23.84
C ASN A 17 -28.32 24.83 23.80
N ASN A 18 -27.56 23.76 23.57
CA ASN A 18 -28.09 22.39 23.50
C ASN A 18 -28.23 21.74 24.88
N SER A 19 -27.61 22.32 25.92
CA SER A 19 -27.63 21.78 27.29
C SER A 19 -29.02 21.74 27.94
N VAL A 20 -29.98 22.52 27.44
CA VAL A 20 -31.31 22.65 28.05
C VAL A 20 -32.30 21.60 27.53
N ILE A 21 -32.06 21.02 26.35
CA ILE A 21 -33.03 20.09 25.72
C ILE A 21 -32.79 18.61 26.13
N PHE A 22 -31.59 18.26 26.61
CA PHE A 22 -31.22 16.87 26.94
C PHE A 22 -31.36 16.50 28.41
N ASN A 23 -31.85 17.38 29.29
CA ASN A 23 -32.06 17.10 30.71
C ASN A 23 -33.33 16.30 31.03
N ASN A 24 -34.03 15.77 30.02
CA ASN A 24 -35.08 14.79 30.26
C ASN A 24 -34.45 13.39 30.26
N ASP A 25 -34.29 12.85 31.46
CA ASP A 25 -33.78 11.52 31.83
C ASP A 25 -34.35 10.37 30.98
N ARG A 26 -33.81 10.23 29.79
CA ARG A 26 -33.51 8.93 29.21
C ARG A 26 -32.01 8.97 29.02
N ASP A 27 -31.27 8.18 29.79
CA ASP A 27 -29.87 7.91 29.51
C ASP A 27 -29.78 7.49 28.04
N ILE A 28 -29.40 8.42 27.17
CA ILE A 28 -29.19 8.14 25.75
C ILE A 28 -27.92 7.31 25.74
N LEU A 29 -28.09 5.99 25.76
CA LEU A 29 -27.02 5.02 25.66
C LEU A 29 -26.41 5.15 24.26
N ALA A 30 -25.45 6.08 24.13
CA ALA A 30 -24.71 6.32 22.90
C ALA A 30 -23.68 5.20 22.71
N VAL A 31 -24.15 4.01 22.35
CA VAL A 31 -23.29 2.88 21.97
C VAL A 31 -22.99 3.01 20.49
N ALA A 32 -21.72 3.13 20.12
CA ALA A 32 -21.36 3.04 18.71
C ALA A 32 -21.74 1.64 18.20
N PRO A 33 -22.24 1.46 16.96
CA PRO A 33 -22.71 0.16 16.44
C PRO A 33 -21.70 -1.00 16.52
N ALA A 34 -20.42 -0.69 16.74
CA ALA A 34 -19.33 -1.66 16.89
C ALA A 34 -18.56 -1.52 18.23
N GLU A 35 -19.12 -0.82 19.22
CA GLU A 35 -18.47 -0.67 20.52
C GLU A 35 -18.31 -2.04 21.18
N LYS A 36 -17.08 -2.37 21.58
CA LYS A 36 -16.64 -3.67 22.13
C LYS A 36 -16.41 -4.81 21.13
N ASN A 37 -16.68 -4.62 19.84
CA ASN A 37 -16.30 -5.61 18.84
C ASN A 37 -14.84 -5.42 18.42
N LYS A 38 -14.08 -6.52 18.36
CA LYS A 38 -12.74 -6.53 17.77
C LYS A 38 -12.89 -6.69 16.26
N LEU A 39 -12.46 -5.69 15.49
CA LEU A 39 -12.39 -5.79 14.03
C LEU A 39 -11.59 -7.02 13.64
N SER A 40 -12.16 -7.86 12.79
CA SER A 40 -11.42 -8.93 12.15
C SER A 40 -10.46 -8.34 11.10
N SER A 41 -9.37 -9.05 10.86
CA SER A 41 -8.38 -8.61 9.88
C SER A 41 -8.97 -8.66 8.48
N LEU A 42 -8.64 -7.64 7.67
CA LEU A 42 -8.99 -7.57 6.25
C LEU A 42 -8.49 -8.76 5.41
N LEU A 43 -7.54 -9.54 5.94
CA LEU A 43 -7.01 -10.72 5.26
C LEU A 43 -7.78 -12.01 5.57
N ILE A 44 -8.65 -11.99 6.59
CA ILE A 44 -9.32 -13.17 7.13
C ILE A 44 -10.80 -13.17 6.74
N GLU A 45 -11.45 -12.01 6.82
CA GLU A 45 -12.85 -11.90 6.40
C GLU A 45 -12.99 -12.19 4.91
N LYS A 46 -14.01 -12.96 4.56
CA LYS A 46 -14.34 -13.28 3.17
C LYS A 46 -15.25 -12.21 2.59
N ASN A 47 -15.14 -11.96 1.29
CA ASN A 47 -16.06 -11.09 0.54
C ASN A 47 -16.09 -9.63 1.03
N ILE A 48 -15.03 -9.15 1.70
CA ILE A 48 -14.91 -7.75 2.13
C ILE A 48 -14.95 -6.81 0.93
N GLU A 49 -14.32 -7.22 -0.15
CA GLU A 49 -14.22 -6.46 -1.39
C GLU A 49 -15.60 -6.12 -1.96
N THR A 50 -16.50 -7.10 -2.02
CA THR A 50 -17.87 -6.91 -2.51
C THR A 50 -18.71 -6.06 -1.56
N LEU A 51 -18.44 -6.14 -0.25
CA LEU A 51 -19.13 -5.34 0.77
C LEU A 51 -18.67 -3.87 0.77
N ALA A 52 -17.37 -3.63 0.56
CA ALA A 52 -16.78 -2.30 0.56
C ALA A 52 -17.06 -1.53 -0.74
N PHE A 53 -17.15 -2.23 -1.87
CA PHE A 53 -17.33 -1.63 -3.20
C PHE A 53 -18.61 -2.13 -3.88
N SER A 54 -19.77 -1.93 -3.23
CA SER A 54 -21.06 -2.39 -3.76
C SER A 54 -21.41 -1.81 -5.14
N HIS A 55 -20.90 -0.62 -5.48
CA HIS A 55 -21.06 -0.03 -6.82
C HIS A 55 -20.27 -0.75 -7.91
N LEU A 56 -19.15 -1.40 -7.57
CA LEU A 56 -18.38 -2.23 -8.50
C LEU A 56 -18.88 -3.67 -8.55
N PHE A 57 -19.60 -4.10 -7.50
CA PHE A 57 -20.12 -5.45 -7.34
C PHE A 57 -21.63 -5.45 -7.06
N PRO A 58 -22.46 -5.04 -8.04
CA PRO A 58 -23.91 -4.96 -7.85
C PRO A 58 -24.55 -6.33 -7.51
N ASP A 59 -24.01 -7.41 -8.07
CA ASP A 59 -24.47 -8.78 -7.78
C ASP A 59 -23.85 -9.39 -6.52
N GLY A 60 -22.89 -8.69 -5.88
CA GLY A 60 -22.12 -9.20 -4.74
C GLY A 60 -21.27 -10.43 -5.06
N LYS A 61 -20.96 -10.66 -6.34
CA LYS A 61 -20.19 -11.81 -6.85
C LYS A 61 -18.91 -11.37 -7.54
N GLY A 62 -17.96 -12.29 -7.65
CA GLY A 62 -16.65 -12.10 -8.28
C GLY A 62 -15.53 -11.66 -7.32
N SER A 63 -15.70 -11.76 -6.00
CA SER A 63 -14.63 -11.41 -5.05
C SER A 63 -13.41 -12.33 -5.18
N CYS A 64 -12.23 -11.86 -4.76
CA CYS A 64 -11.01 -12.69 -4.73
C CYS A 64 -11.21 -14.05 -4.01
N ASP A 65 -12.04 -14.09 -2.95
CA ASP A 65 -12.20 -15.28 -2.09
C ASP A 65 -13.22 -16.31 -2.58
N GLU A 66 -13.94 -16.02 -3.67
CA GLU A 66 -14.94 -16.94 -4.22
C GLU A 66 -14.32 -18.20 -4.83
N GLU A 67 -15.02 -19.32 -4.62
CA GLU A 67 -14.67 -20.61 -5.19
C GLU A 67 -14.83 -20.58 -6.71
N ARG A 68 -13.77 -20.99 -7.41
CA ARG A 68 -13.69 -21.02 -8.88
C ARG A 68 -13.16 -22.37 -9.33
N ILE A 69 -13.54 -22.77 -10.53
CA ILE A 69 -13.05 -24.00 -11.18
C ILE A 69 -11.52 -24.00 -11.26
N THR A 70 -10.95 -22.85 -11.63
CA THR A 70 -9.50 -22.62 -11.64
C THR A 70 -9.11 -21.72 -10.47
N LYS A 71 -8.18 -22.18 -9.64
CA LYS A 71 -7.64 -21.39 -8.54
C LYS A 71 -6.81 -20.23 -9.10
N LEU A 72 -7.23 -19.00 -8.81
CA LEU A 72 -6.49 -17.79 -9.15
C LEU A 72 -5.54 -17.39 -8.03
N ASN A 73 -4.32 -17.03 -8.38
CA ASN A 73 -3.42 -16.37 -7.44
C ASN A 73 -3.89 -14.91 -7.22
N GLY A 74 -3.65 -14.35 -6.04
CA GLY A 74 -4.06 -12.96 -5.74
C GLY A 74 -3.47 -11.93 -6.69
N LYS A 75 -2.24 -12.16 -7.20
CA LYS A 75 -1.62 -11.30 -8.22
C LYS A 75 -2.32 -11.40 -9.58
N GLU A 76 -2.71 -12.61 -9.98
CA GLU A 76 -3.44 -12.85 -11.23
C GLU A 76 -4.84 -12.24 -11.16
N TYR A 77 -5.49 -12.34 -9.99
CA TYR A 77 -6.74 -11.65 -9.71
C TYR A 77 -6.61 -10.13 -9.89
N CYS A 78 -5.64 -9.50 -9.23
CA CYS A 78 -5.41 -8.06 -9.39
C CYS A 78 -5.08 -7.70 -10.85
N LYS A 79 -4.28 -8.51 -11.54
CA LYS A 79 -3.97 -8.28 -12.96
C LYS A 79 -5.23 -8.36 -13.83
N ALA A 80 -6.06 -9.38 -13.63
CA ALA A 80 -7.31 -9.53 -14.36
C ALA A 80 -8.24 -8.33 -14.10
N ARG A 81 -8.34 -7.85 -12.86
CA ARG A 81 -9.17 -6.68 -12.52
C ARG A 81 -8.66 -5.38 -13.13
N LEU A 82 -7.35 -5.13 -13.04
CA LEU A 82 -6.74 -3.87 -13.51
C LEU A 82 -6.57 -3.81 -15.02
N PHE A 83 -6.38 -4.94 -15.69
CA PHE A 83 -6.10 -5.02 -17.13
C PHE A 83 -7.19 -5.75 -17.92
N SER A 84 -8.38 -5.93 -17.34
CA SER A 84 -9.53 -6.40 -18.11
C SER A 84 -9.95 -5.37 -19.15
N ALA A 85 -10.70 -5.82 -20.16
CA ALA A 85 -11.34 -4.92 -21.12
C ALA A 85 -12.31 -3.94 -20.41
N ASP A 86 -12.90 -4.38 -19.30
CA ASP A 86 -13.77 -3.56 -18.47
C ASP A 86 -12.96 -2.61 -17.59
N LEU A 87 -13.00 -1.32 -17.94
CA LEU A 87 -12.23 -0.29 -17.25
C LEU A 87 -12.87 0.18 -15.93
N CYS A 88 -14.05 -0.33 -15.55
CA CYS A 88 -14.75 0.13 -14.35
C CYS A 88 -13.89 0.01 -13.09
N PHE A 89 -13.19 -1.12 -12.93
CA PHE A 89 -12.28 -1.38 -11.81
C PHE A 89 -10.99 -0.55 -11.90
N ALA A 90 -10.45 -0.38 -13.11
CA ALA A 90 -9.24 0.38 -13.36
C ALA A 90 -9.45 1.91 -13.30
N SER A 91 -10.69 2.38 -13.43
CA SER A 91 -11.04 3.79 -13.35
C SER A 91 -11.27 4.27 -11.92
N ASP A 92 -11.63 3.37 -10.99
CA ASP A 92 -11.86 3.73 -9.59
C ASP A 92 -10.53 3.75 -8.81
N ALA A 93 -10.04 4.96 -8.52
CA ALA A 93 -8.83 5.16 -7.75
C ALA A 93 -8.91 4.54 -6.34
N SER A 94 -10.09 4.58 -5.71
CA SER A 94 -10.30 4.03 -4.36
C SER A 94 -10.07 2.52 -4.35
N TYR A 95 -10.56 1.84 -5.38
CA TYR A 95 -10.39 0.40 -5.57
C TYR A 95 -8.92 0.04 -5.85
N ILE A 96 -8.21 0.82 -6.68
CA ILE A 96 -6.77 0.62 -6.92
C ILE A 96 -5.97 0.72 -5.62
N PHE A 97 -6.22 1.76 -4.81
CA PHE A 97 -5.54 1.93 -3.53
C PHE A 97 -5.87 0.82 -2.54
N TYR A 98 -7.12 0.34 -2.54
CA TYR A 98 -7.51 -0.83 -1.75
C TYR A 98 -6.74 -2.09 -2.14
N LEU A 99 -6.64 -2.41 -3.43
CA LEU A 99 -5.85 -3.56 -3.91
C LEU A 99 -4.37 -3.41 -3.56
N GLN A 100 -3.80 -2.20 -3.70
CA GLN A 100 -2.43 -1.92 -3.31
C GLN A 100 -2.20 -2.13 -1.80
N TYR A 101 -3.13 -1.64 -0.99
CA TYR A 101 -3.07 -1.79 0.47
C TYR A 101 -3.16 -3.26 0.90
N LEU A 102 -4.10 -4.02 0.32
CA LEU A 102 -4.20 -5.46 0.55
C LEU A 102 -2.91 -6.21 0.16
N GLY A 103 -2.30 -5.85 -0.97
CA GLY A 103 -1.04 -6.42 -1.42
C GLY A 103 0.09 -6.17 -0.41
N ASN A 104 0.24 -4.92 0.02
CA ASN A 104 1.23 -4.52 1.03
C ASN A 104 1.02 -5.24 2.36
N LEU A 105 -0.24 -5.36 2.82
CA LEU A 105 -0.60 -6.10 4.03
C LEU A 105 -0.20 -7.59 3.91
N LYS A 106 -0.62 -8.27 2.83
CA LYS A 106 -0.28 -9.68 2.60
C LYS A 106 1.23 -9.90 2.63
N GLN A 107 1.98 -8.99 2.01
CA GLN A 107 3.44 -9.05 1.99
C GLN A 107 4.07 -8.82 3.37
N ALA A 108 3.59 -7.83 4.13
CA ALA A 108 4.05 -7.57 5.50
C ALA A 108 3.82 -8.79 6.40
N PHE A 109 2.59 -9.33 6.41
CA PHE A 109 2.24 -10.51 7.20
C PHE A 109 3.03 -11.75 6.77
N SER A 110 3.21 -11.96 5.46
CA SER A 110 4.03 -13.05 4.96
C SER A 110 5.49 -12.92 5.43
N GLY A 111 6.07 -11.71 5.35
CA GLY A 111 7.41 -11.42 5.84
C GLY A 111 7.56 -11.68 7.33
N SER A 112 6.63 -11.18 8.14
CA SER A 112 6.61 -11.43 9.60
C SER A 112 6.47 -12.92 9.92
N ASN A 113 5.59 -13.66 9.23
CA ASN A 113 5.44 -15.09 9.44
C ASN A 113 6.70 -15.90 9.08
N ILE A 114 7.41 -15.50 8.02
CA ILE A 114 8.71 -16.10 7.68
C ILE A 114 9.74 -15.80 8.77
N ALA A 115 9.78 -14.55 9.27
CA ALA A 115 10.69 -14.15 10.34
C ALA A 115 10.47 -14.99 11.61
N LEU A 116 9.21 -15.14 12.02
CA LEU A 116 8.82 -15.90 13.20
C LEU A 116 9.22 -17.37 13.04
N ARG A 117 8.89 -18.02 11.91
CA ARG A 117 9.25 -19.42 11.66
C ARG A 117 10.76 -19.68 11.64
N LYS A 118 11.57 -18.70 11.24
CA LYS A 118 13.03 -18.83 11.20
C LYS A 118 13.70 -18.63 12.56
N MET A 119 13.06 -17.89 13.46
CA MET A 119 13.67 -17.46 14.72
C MET A 119 13.10 -18.17 15.94
N LEU A 120 11.85 -18.61 15.87
CA LEU A 120 11.20 -19.38 16.91
C LEU A 120 11.18 -20.86 16.50
N PRO A 121 11.57 -21.78 17.38
CA PRO A 121 11.31 -23.20 17.17
C PRO A 121 9.80 -23.43 17.01
N LEU A 122 9.42 -24.39 16.18
CA LEU A 122 8.06 -24.60 15.66
C LEU A 122 6.99 -24.98 16.72
N THR A 123 7.33 -24.98 18.01
CA THR A 123 6.42 -25.34 19.10
C THR A 123 5.54 -24.14 19.47
N ALA A 124 4.23 -24.27 19.26
CA ALA A 124 3.24 -23.21 19.54
C ALA A 124 3.27 -22.67 20.98
N SER A 125 3.75 -23.45 21.95
CA SER A 125 3.91 -23.02 23.34
C SER A 125 4.99 -21.95 23.53
N GLN A 126 6.08 -21.98 22.75
CA GLN A 126 7.19 -21.03 22.85
C GLN A 126 6.93 -19.75 22.02
N SER A 127 6.00 -19.82 21.05
CA SER A 127 5.61 -18.67 20.24
C SER A 127 4.85 -17.58 21.02
N ASN A 128 4.26 -17.91 22.17
CA ASN A 128 3.55 -16.97 23.02
C ASN A 128 4.42 -16.34 24.11
N ASP A 129 5.72 -16.66 24.16
CA ASP A 129 6.64 -16.07 25.14
C ASP A 129 6.91 -14.61 24.79
N GLU A 130 6.30 -13.70 25.56
CA GLU A 130 6.43 -12.24 25.38
C GLU A 130 7.90 -11.78 25.43
N ASN A 131 8.75 -12.47 26.20
CA ASN A 131 10.18 -12.19 26.31
C ASN A 131 10.93 -12.48 25.00
N GLN A 132 10.59 -13.57 24.32
CA GLN A 132 11.19 -13.92 23.02
C GLN A 132 10.74 -12.92 21.95
N LEU A 133 9.46 -12.55 21.93
CA LEU A 133 8.96 -11.52 21.02
C LEU A 133 9.66 -10.17 21.25
N LYS A 134 9.80 -9.73 22.50
CA LYS A 134 10.54 -8.50 22.85
C LYS A 134 12.00 -8.54 22.37
N PHE A 135 12.66 -9.69 22.48
CA PHE A 135 14.01 -9.89 21.95
C PHE A 135 14.05 -9.76 20.42
N LEU A 136 13.09 -10.35 19.71
CA LEU A 136 13.00 -10.26 18.25
C LEU A 136 12.75 -8.84 17.75
N PHE A 137 11.91 -8.08 18.47
CA PHE A 137 11.69 -6.65 18.17
C PHE A 137 12.91 -5.80 18.47
N LYS A 138 13.60 -6.04 19.60
CA LYS A 138 14.79 -5.27 20.00
C LYS A 138 15.95 -5.43 19.01
N ASN A 139 16.06 -6.58 18.36
CA ASN A 139 17.14 -6.88 17.40
C ASN A 139 16.77 -6.54 15.96
N ASP A 140 15.61 -5.90 15.71
CA ASP A 140 15.08 -5.56 14.40
C ASP A 140 14.98 -6.73 13.39
N ILE A 141 14.97 -7.96 13.90
CA ILE A 141 15.01 -9.17 13.08
C ILE A 141 13.75 -9.31 12.23
N ILE A 142 12.60 -8.92 12.80
CA ILE A 142 11.31 -8.95 12.13
C ILE A 142 11.27 -7.89 11.02
N TYR A 143 11.79 -6.69 11.29
CA TYR A 143 11.78 -5.58 10.33
C TYR A 143 12.63 -5.87 9.09
N ARG A 144 13.67 -6.71 9.22
CA ARG A 144 14.47 -7.17 8.06
C ARG A 144 13.62 -7.83 6.97
N TYR A 145 12.52 -8.49 7.32
CA TYR A 145 11.65 -9.14 6.34
C TYR A 145 10.63 -8.19 5.69
N LEU A 146 10.60 -6.92 6.12
CA LEU A 146 9.77 -5.87 5.52
C LEU A 146 10.45 -5.14 4.35
N GLN A 147 11.66 -5.56 3.96
CA GLN A 147 12.37 -5.07 2.75
C GLN A 147 11.48 -5.06 1.52
N SER A 148 10.62 -6.06 1.40
CA SER A 148 9.76 -6.22 0.24
C SER A 148 8.57 -5.26 0.21
N VAL A 149 8.21 -4.66 1.35
CA VAL A 149 7.12 -3.67 1.46
C VAL A 149 7.66 -2.28 1.14
N HIS A 150 7.19 -1.72 0.04
CA HIS A 150 7.58 -0.37 -0.39
C HIS A 150 7.23 0.68 0.66
N GLY A 151 8.15 1.63 0.87
CA GLY A 151 7.98 2.70 1.85
C GLY A 151 8.33 2.31 3.30
N SER A 152 8.64 1.03 3.57
CA SER A 152 9.13 0.65 4.89
C SER A 152 10.53 1.23 5.16
N PRO A 153 10.90 1.51 6.43
CA PRO A 153 12.26 1.96 6.76
C PRO A 153 13.33 1.01 6.25
N GLN A 154 13.05 -0.30 6.30
CA GLN A 154 13.96 -1.33 5.84
C GLN A 154 14.14 -1.32 4.30
N PHE A 155 13.06 -1.07 3.54
CA PHE A 155 13.13 -0.89 2.09
C PHE A 155 14.07 0.26 1.72
N TRP A 156 13.95 1.42 2.39
CA TRP A 156 14.82 2.56 2.15
C TRP A 156 16.27 2.32 2.56
N TYR A 157 16.48 1.60 3.67
CA TYR A 157 17.81 1.24 4.13
C TYR A 157 18.55 0.33 3.12
N GLU A 158 17.84 -0.58 2.46
CA GLU A 158 18.41 -1.39 1.38
C GLU A 158 18.79 -0.55 0.16
N ARG A 159 17.91 0.36 -0.30
CA ARG A 159 18.24 1.27 -1.39
C ARG A 159 19.42 2.20 -1.08
N LEU A 160 19.55 2.62 0.18
CA LEU A 160 20.69 3.39 0.63
C LEU A 160 21.99 2.58 0.56
N LYS A 161 21.95 1.29 0.93
CA LYS A 161 23.10 0.38 0.78
C LYS A 161 23.48 0.20 -0.68
N ASP A 162 22.50 0.01 -1.56
CA ASP A 162 22.75 -0.09 -3.00
C ASP A 162 23.44 1.17 -3.50
N LEU A 163 22.96 2.35 -3.10
CA LEU A 163 23.59 3.62 -3.44
C LEU A 163 25.04 3.73 -2.94
N PHE A 164 25.32 3.33 -1.69
CA PHE A 164 26.70 3.29 -1.19
C PHE A 164 27.57 2.28 -1.94
N SER A 165 27.00 1.14 -2.35
CA SER A 165 27.72 0.13 -3.14
C SER A 165 28.06 0.66 -4.53
N MET A 166 27.13 1.37 -5.17
CA MET A 166 27.33 2.03 -6.45
C MET A 166 28.41 3.10 -6.34
N ASN A 167 28.34 3.96 -5.31
CA ASN A 167 29.35 5.00 -5.09
C ASN A 167 30.77 4.41 -4.91
N ARG A 168 30.89 3.26 -4.25
CA ARG A 168 32.19 2.56 -4.11
C ARG A 168 32.70 1.91 -5.40
N GLN A 169 31.81 1.53 -6.33
CA GLN A 169 32.18 0.80 -7.55
C GLN A 169 32.32 1.72 -8.77
N LEU A 170 31.46 2.73 -8.87
CA LEU A 170 31.33 3.64 -10.02
C LEU A 170 31.85 5.05 -9.70
N ASP A 171 32.48 5.22 -8.54
CA ASP A 171 32.88 6.51 -7.97
C ASP A 171 31.70 7.49 -7.78
N ILE A 172 32.02 8.75 -7.51
CA ILE A 172 31.05 9.78 -7.17
C ILE A 172 30.24 10.10 -8.44
N PRO A 173 28.91 9.91 -8.44
CA PRO A 173 28.09 10.28 -9.59
C PRO A 173 28.19 11.79 -9.83
N THR A 174 28.56 12.16 -11.05
CA THR A 174 28.73 13.56 -11.46
C THR A 174 27.42 14.22 -11.87
N LEU A 175 26.40 13.43 -12.21
CA LEU A 175 25.12 13.90 -12.73
C LEU A 175 23.95 13.26 -11.97
N PHE A 176 23.11 14.11 -11.38
CA PHE A 176 21.86 13.71 -10.76
C PHE A 176 20.70 14.34 -11.53
N ILE A 177 19.85 13.52 -12.14
CA ILE A 177 18.65 13.98 -12.83
C ILE A 177 17.44 13.26 -12.23
N THR A 178 16.44 14.04 -11.83
CA THR A 178 15.12 13.53 -11.44
C THR A 178 14.16 13.72 -12.61
N LEU A 179 13.74 12.61 -13.21
CA LEU A 179 12.76 12.61 -14.29
C LEU A 179 11.37 12.25 -13.73
N SER A 180 10.37 13.02 -14.12
CA SER A 180 8.96 12.81 -13.77
C SER A 180 8.09 12.80 -15.03
N CYS A 181 6.83 12.37 -14.90
CA CYS A 181 5.87 12.46 -16.01
C CYS A 181 5.63 13.90 -16.50
N ALA A 182 5.89 14.91 -15.67
CA ALA A 182 5.78 16.30 -16.08
C ALA A 182 6.80 16.67 -17.17
N ASN A 183 7.97 16.03 -17.19
CA ASN A 183 9.01 16.27 -18.19
C ASN A 183 8.56 15.88 -19.61
N MET A 184 7.58 14.96 -19.75
CA MET A 184 6.98 14.60 -21.05
C MET A 184 6.12 15.73 -21.66
N ARG A 185 5.84 16.79 -20.89
CA ARG A 185 5.15 17.99 -21.36
C ARG A 185 6.11 19.08 -21.86
N TRP A 186 7.38 19.02 -21.48
CA TRP A 186 8.39 20.01 -21.89
C TRP A 186 8.93 19.69 -23.28
N LYS A 187 8.62 20.56 -24.24
CA LYS A 187 8.93 20.33 -25.66
C LYS A 187 10.43 20.39 -25.90
N GLU A 188 11.09 21.36 -25.28
CA GLU A 188 12.53 21.57 -25.32
C GLU A 188 13.27 20.33 -24.82
N PHE A 189 12.75 19.70 -23.77
CA PHE A 189 13.29 18.45 -23.26
C PHE A 189 13.14 17.32 -24.27
N LEU A 190 11.96 17.16 -24.87
CA LEU A 190 11.72 16.16 -25.92
C LEU A 190 12.60 16.37 -27.16
N ASP A 191 12.87 17.63 -27.53
CA ASP A 191 13.70 17.96 -28.68
C ASP A 191 15.18 17.67 -28.42
N VAL A 192 15.67 17.98 -27.22
CA VAL A 192 17.00 17.53 -26.79
C VAL A 192 17.09 16.01 -26.82
N MET A 193 16.05 15.33 -26.32
CA MET A 193 16.00 13.87 -26.33
C MET A 193 15.95 13.27 -27.73
N ALA A 194 15.22 13.88 -28.66
CA ALA A 194 15.18 13.46 -30.06
C ALA A 194 16.57 13.58 -30.69
N ARG A 195 17.28 14.70 -30.45
CA ARG A 195 18.64 14.90 -30.96
C ARG A 195 19.65 13.90 -30.40
N VAL A 196 19.58 13.60 -29.10
CA VAL A 196 20.44 12.58 -28.46
C VAL A 196 20.20 11.19 -29.07
N ASN A 197 18.96 10.90 -29.48
CA ASN A 197 18.57 9.65 -30.11
C ASN A 197 18.70 9.65 -31.65
N GLU A 198 19.37 10.64 -32.24
CA GLU A 198 19.54 10.79 -33.70
C GLU A 198 18.21 10.85 -34.48
N GLN A 199 17.15 11.38 -33.86
CA GLN A 199 15.84 11.60 -34.48
C GLN A 199 15.61 13.07 -34.83
N GLU A 200 14.85 13.31 -35.90
CA GLU A 200 14.43 14.67 -36.27
C GLU A 200 13.46 15.26 -35.23
N VAL A 201 13.63 16.56 -34.98
CA VAL A 201 12.75 17.33 -34.09
C VAL A 201 11.38 17.47 -34.75
N LYS A 202 10.33 17.02 -34.07
CA LYS A 202 8.95 17.10 -34.55
C LYS A 202 8.17 18.21 -33.83
N GLU A 203 7.22 18.84 -34.52
CA GLU A 203 6.32 19.82 -33.90
C GLU A 203 5.45 19.21 -32.80
N ASN A 204 5.03 17.94 -32.98
CA ASN A 204 4.24 17.20 -32.01
C ASN A 204 4.70 15.73 -31.94
N TYR A 205 4.80 15.23 -30.72
CA TYR A 205 5.13 13.82 -30.43
C TYR A 205 3.88 13.09 -29.90
N SER A 206 3.60 11.91 -30.45
CA SER A 206 2.59 10.99 -29.90
C SER A 206 3.00 10.48 -28.52
N PHE A 207 2.05 10.06 -27.69
CA PHE A 207 2.34 9.52 -26.35
C PHE A 207 3.28 8.31 -26.41
N GLN A 208 3.12 7.44 -27.40
CA GLN A 208 4.01 6.30 -27.61
C GLN A 208 5.44 6.73 -27.96
N GLU A 209 5.60 7.73 -28.83
CA GLU A 209 6.92 8.26 -29.21
C GLU A 209 7.63 8.88 -28.00
N LYS A 210 6.91 9.62 -27.16
CA LYS A 210 7.45 10.18 -25.91
C LYS A 210 7.96 9.10 -24.97
N ILE A 211 7.25 7.97 -24.84
CA ILE A 211 7.70 6.84 -24.01
C ILE A 211 8.98 6.23 -24.58
N ILE A 212 9.06 6.02 -25.89
CA ILE A 212 10.22 5.43 -26.56
C ILE A 212 11.47 6.31 -26.36
N LEU A 213 11.33 7.63 -26.51
CA LEU A 213 12.42 8.58 -26.28
C LEU A 213 12.98 8.51 -24.85
N PHE A 214 12.11 8.33 -23.85
CA PHE A 214 12.51 8.20 -22.44
C PHE A 214 13.11 6.83 -22.12
N ALA A 215 12.59 5.74 -22.69
CA ALA A 215 13.02 4.38 -22.38
C ALA A 215 14.50 4.14 -22.75
N ARG A 216 14.98 4.75 -23.84
CA ARG A 216 16.37 4.65 -24.31
C ARG A 216 17.40 5.35 -23.42
N ILE A 217 16.99 6.24 -22.51
CA ILE A 217 17.90 6.89 -21.56
C ILE A 217 18.36 5.91 -20.47
N LEU A 218 17.48 4.98 -20.11
CA LEU A 218 17.64 4.09 -18.96
C LEU A 218 18.28 2.74 -19.33
N SER A 219 18.50 2.48 -20.62
CA SER A 219 19.14 1.28 -21.17
C SER A 219 20.59 1.54 -21.52
#